data_AF-A0A1E5QRE5-F1
#
_entry.id   AF-A0A1E5QRE5-F1
#
_cell.length_a   1.000
_cell.length_b   1.000
_cell.length_c   1.000
_cell.angle_alpha   90.00
_cell.angle_beta   90.00
_cell.angle_gamma   90.00
#
_symmetry.space_group_name_H-M   'P 1'
#
loop_
_entity.id
_entity.type
_entity.pdbx_description
1 polymer ?
#
loop_
_entity_poly.entity_id
_entity_poly.type
_entity_poly.pdbx_seq_one_letter_code
_entity_poly.pdbx_strand_id
1 'polypeptide(L)'
;MNTIFTARDVNGLTTSEIDRLESFRYESPNGNFTARREKRKTTDNAYWTAYKRKFGRLRKTYIGDSSQIFGDNLDEIAAKLNASDAEFWMNRPGYVAEKAKRSAGHPEVTQLDTQQLNRVGELTEQLNNATKEIYELTQALIEVKERNFYIERNFQELRARTNPEAIAILEQALTLKPNAGGAIKAAIREALELMKLPNTSTDELPKNSSQSKPKDRPLLKAGTVVRFSRAGVAPANRGQLGTIVEGPDERGIYKLETPEGWACWYPANMFEVVELPKNVE
;
A
#
# COMPACT_ATOMS: atom_id res chain seq x y z
N MET A 1 -5.23 -16.06 35.95
CA MET A 1 -4.71 -16.13 34.57
C MET A 1 -5.53 -15.15 33.74
N ASN A 2 -4.89 -14.28 32.95
CA ASN A 2 -5.62 -13.37 32.07
C ASN A 2 -5.95 -14.12 30.78
N THR A 3 -7.24 -14.29 30.48
CA THR A 3 -7.68 -14.85 29.20
C THR A 3 -7.45 -13.81 28.10
N ILE A 4 -6.82 -14.23 27.00
CA ILE A 4 -6.64 -13.41 25.80
C ILE A 4 -7.73 -13.82 24.82
N PHE A 5 -8.50 -12.85 24.34
CA PHE A 5 -9.48 -13.02 23.28
C PHE A 5 -9.06 -12.20 22.07
N THR A 6 -9.20 -12.79 20.90
CA THR A 6 -9.16 -12.08 19.62
C THR A 6 -10.56 -11.59 19.25
N ALA A 7 -10.67 -10.67 18.29
CA ALA A 7 -11.95 -10.21 17.76
C ALA A 7 -12.92 -11.35 17.39
N ARG A 8 -12.39 -12.46 16.83
CA ARG A 8 -13.21 -13.63 16.47
C ARG A 8 -13.74 -14.38 17.68
N ASP A 9 -12.97 -14.45 18.76
CA ASP A 9 -13.32 -15.26 19.93
C ASP A 9 -14.48 -14.62 20.71
N VAL A 10 -14.55 -13.29 20.77
CA VAL A 10 -15.55 -12.59 21.57
C VAL A 10 -16.96 -12.73 21.00
N ASN A 11 -17.11 -12.79 19.67
CA ASN A 11 -18.42 -12.91 19.02
C ASN A 11 -19.12 -14.26 19.30
N GLY A 12 -18.39 -15.27 19.78
CA GLY A 12 -18.95 -16.56 20.17
C GLY A 12 -19.34 -16.68 21.64
N LEU A 13 -19.04 -15.67 22.47
CA LEU A 13 -19.30 -15.73 23.91
C LEU A 13 -20.70 -15.24 24.25
N THR A 14 -21.40 -16.00 25.07
CA THR A 14 -22.66 -15.56 25.68
C THR A 14 -22.39 -14.51 26.76
N THR A 15 -23.38 -13.65 27.02
CA THR A 15 -23.31 -12.66 28.12
C THR A 15 -22.98 -13.32 29.47
N SER A 16 -23.51 -14.52 29.72
CA SER A 16 -23.24 -15.28 30.95
C SER A 16 -21.81 -15.79 31.07
N GLU A 17 -21.14 -16.07 29.95
CA GLU A 17 -19.72 -16.45 29.94
C GLU A 17 -18.84 -15.23 30.21
N ILE A 18 -19.19 -14.10 29.58
CA ILE A 18 -18.51 -12.82 29.81
C ILE A 18 -18.63 -12.41 31.29
N ASP A 19 -19.80 -12.60 31.90
CA ASP A 19 -20.03 -12.27 33.31
C ASP A 19 -19.25 -13.13 34.32
N ARG A 20 -18.69 -14.26 33.90
CA ARG A 20 -17.80 -15.06 34.76
C ARG A 20 -16.37 -14.55 34.76
N LEU A 21 -16.02 -13.68 33.83
CA LEU A 21 -14.68 -13.10 33.71
C LEU A 21 -14.53 -11.87 34.60
N GLU A 22 -13.37 -11.73 35.24
CA GLU A 22 -13.00 -10.50 35.95
C GLU A 22 -12.23 -9.52 35.06
N SER A 23 -11.45 -10.04 34.12
CA SER A 23 -10.72 -9.26 33.14
C SER A 23 -10.34 -10.12 31.93
N PHE A 24 -10.13 -9.48 30.80
CA PHE A 24 -9.60 -10.11 29.60
C PHE A 24 -8.80 -9.14 28.74
N ARG A 25 -7.93 -9.67 27.88
CA ARG A 25 -7.19 -8.89 26.90
C ARG A 25 -7.85 -9.03 25.53
N TYR A 26 -8.06 -7.92 24.84
CA TYR A 26 -8.62 -7.85 23.50
C TYR A 26 -7.55 -7.43 22.50
N GLU A 27 -7.49 -8.10 21.35
CA GLU A 27 -6.59 -7.80 20.25
C GLU A 27 -7.32 -7.77 18.90
N SER A 28 -7.07 -6.69 18.14
CA SER A 28 -7.61 -6.43 16.80
C SER A 28 -6.56 -5.72 15.94
N PRO A 29 -6.74 -5.65 14.61
CA PRO A 29 -5.92 -4.78 13.74
C PRO A 29 -5.95 -3.30 14.15
N ASN A 30 -7.06 -2.84 14.75
CA ASN A 30 -7.22 -1.46 15.23
C ASN A 30 -6.47 -1.18 16.55
N GLY A 31 -6.04 -2.23 17.24
CA GLY A 31 -5.20 -2.19 18.43
C GLY A 31 -5.58 -3.20 19.49
N ASN A 32 -4.96 -3.07 20.66
CA ASN A 32 -5.20 -3.90 21.84
C ASN A 32 -5.54 -3.08 23.09
N PHE A 33 -6.20 -3.71 24.05
CA PHE A 33 -6.45 -3.20 25.40
C PHE A 33 -6.78 -4.33 26.39
N THR A 34 -6.81 -4.01 27.67
CA THR A 34 -7.30 -4.91 28.72
C THR A 34 -8.66 -4.42 29.21
N ALA A 35 -9.70 -5.23 29.07
CA ALA A 35 -11.00 -4.99 29.67
C ALA A 35 -11.03 -5.54 31.10
N ARG A 36 -11.58 -4.77 32.04
CA ARG A 36 -11.78 -5.21 33.42
C ARG A 36 -13.21 -4.95 33.85
N ARG A 37 -13.78 -5.91 34.56
CA ARG A 37 -15.08 -5.79 35.20
C ARG A 37 -14.95 -5.05 36.52
N GLU A 38 -15.74 -4.01 36.69
CA GLU A 38 -15.79 -3.16 37.87
C GLU A 38 -17.18 -3.19 38.47
N LYS A 39 -17.26 -3.20 39.80
CA LYS A 39 -18.53 -3.11 40.52
C LYS A 39 -18.85 -1.66 40.83
N ARG A 40 -20.10 -1.25 40.66
CA ARG A 40 -20.55 0.06 41.19
C ARG A 40 -20.60 -0.01 42.71
N LYS A 41 -20.26 1.10 43.39
CA LYS A 41 -20.30 1.17 44.86
C LYS A 41 -21.72 1.06 45.43
N THR A 42 -22.73 1.46 44.65
CA THR A 42 -24.11 1.63 45.11
C THR A 42 -25.08 0.55 44.60
N THR A 43 -24.66 -0.26 43.63
CA THR A 43 -25.52 -1.29 43.01
C THR A 43 -24.70 -2.54 42.78
N ASP A 44 -25.30 -3.72 42.91
CA ASP A 44 -24.65 -4.99 42.55
C ASP A 44 -24.35 -5.14 41.05
N ASN A 45 -24.78 -4.17 40.24
CA ASN A 45 -24.46 -4.12 38.83
C ASN A 45 -22.96 -3.89 38.61
N ALA A 46 -22.37 -4.77 37.81
CA ALA A 46 -21.02 -4.63 37.30
C ALA A 46 -21.03 -3.98 35.91
N TYR A 47 -19.93 -3.34 35.56
CA TYR A 47 -19.69 -2.76 34.24
C TYR A 47 -18.27 -3.02 33.81
N TRP A 48 -18.02 -2.82 32.53
CA TRP A 48 -16.73 -3.07 31.90
C TRP A 48 -16.04 -1.76 31.53
N THR A 49 -14.74 -1.71 31.83
CA THR A 49 -13.87 -0.60 31.46
C THR A 49 -12.67 -1.14 30.71
N ALA A 50 -12.37 -0.55 29.56
CA ALA A 50 -11.18 -0.82 28.77
C ALA A 50 -10.01 0.04 29.25
N TYR A 51 -8.83 -0.56 29.34
CA TYR A 51 -7.60 0.05 29.81
C TYR A 51 -6.47 -0.15 28.80
N LYS A 52 -5.72 0.93 28.51
CA LYS A 52 -4.50 0.86 27.69
C LYS A 52 -3.46 1.86 28.17
N ARG A 53 -2.21 1.42 28.34
CA ARG A 53 -1.08 2.34 28.49
C ARG A 53 -0.59 2.78 27.12
N LYS A 54 -0.57 4.10 26.88
CA LYS A 54 -0.01 4.70 25.67
C LYS A 54 0.73 5.99 26.05
N PHE A 55 1.93 6.20 25.49
CA PHE A 55 2.80 7.34 25.81
C PHE A 55 3.01 7.57 27.33
N GLY A 56 3.24 6.48 28.07
CA GLY A 56 3.44 6.51 29.54
C GLY A 56 2.17 6.81 30.37
N ARG A 57 1.03 7.09 29.74
CA ARG A 57 -0.24 7.42 30.42
C ARG A 57 -1.23 6.27 30.34
N LEU A 58 -1.98 6.04 31.42
CA LEU A 58 -3.08 5.06 31.44
C LEU A 58 -4.34 5.71 30.89
N ARG A 59 -4.81 5.23 29.74
CA ARG A 59 -6.09 5.60 29.14
C ARG A 59 -7.14 4.59 29.55
N LYS A 60 -8.37 5.09 29.79
CA LYS A 60 -9.52 4.24 30.06
C LYS A 60 -10.76 4.71 29.31
N THR A 61 -11.61 3.76 28.94
CA THR A 61 -12.90 4.04 28.29
C THR A 61 -13.93 3.06 28.84
N TYR A 62 -15.12 3.58 29.16
CA TYR A 62 -16.25 2.77 29.59
C TYR A 62 -16.77 1.98 28.40
N ILE A 63 -16.89 0.65 28.55
CA ILE A 63 -17.44 -0.23 27.52
C ILE A 63 -18.95 -0.30 27.67
N GLY A 64 -19.42 -0.58 28.90
CA GLY A 64 -20.83 -0.89 29.11
C GLY A 64 -21.08 -1.98 30.14
N ASP A 65 -22.24 -2.61 30.05
CA ASP A 65 -22.50 -3.92 30.65
C ASP A 65 -22.03 -5.06 29.73
N SER A 66 -22.24 -6.30 30.14
CA SER A 66 -21.80 -7.48 29.40
C SER A 66 -22.54 -7.71 28.07
N SER A 67 -23.71 -7.09 27.86
CA SER A 67 -24.42 -7.14 26.58
C SER A 67 -23.79 -6.25 25.51
N GLN A 68 -22.98 -5.27 25.93
CA GLN A 68 -22.26 -4.36 25.04
C GLN A 68 -20.87 -4.88 24.66
N ILE A 69 -20.49 -6.09 25.08
CA ILE A 69 -19.22 -6.72 24.74
C ILE A 69 -19.41 -7.58 23.49
N PHE A 70 -19.30 -6.96 22.33
CA PHE A 70 -19.31 -7.60 21.01
C PHE A 70 -18.23 -6.97 20.12
N GLY A 71 -17.81 -7.69 19.08
CA GLY A 71 -16.62 -7.37 18.27
C GLY A 71 -16.57 -5.92 17.79
N ASP A 72 -17.63 -5.44 17.14
CA ASP A 72 -17.65 -4.09 16.55
C ASP A 72 -17.42 -2.99 17.58
N ASN A 73 -18.09 -3.05 18.75
CA ASN A 73 -17.90 -2.07 19.83
C ASN A 73 -16.48 -2.16 20.42
N LEU A 74 -15.92 -3.36 20.56
CA LEU A 74 -14.56 -3.52 21.06
C LEU A 74 -13.52 -2.99 20.05
N ASP A 75 -13.76 -3.13 18.75
CA ASP A 75 -12.91 -2.56 17.69
C ASP A 75 -12.93 -1.03 17.70
N GLU A 76 -14.10 -0.41 17.86
CA GLU A 76 -14.21 1.04 18.04
C GLU A 76 -13.45 1.52 19.28
N ILE A 77 -13.58 0.80 20.40
CA ILE A 77 -12.88 1.11 21.65
C ILE A 77 -11.36 0.90 21.49
N ALA A 78 -10.92 -0.13 20.75
CA ALA A 78 -9.52 -0.35 20.43
C ALA A 78 -8.95 0.82 19.62
N ALA A 79 -9.64 1.23 18.55
CA ALA A 79 -9.25 2.37 17.73
C ALA A 79 -9.17 3.65 18.58
N LYS A 80 -10.17 3.91 19.42
CA LYS A 80 -10.21 5.09 20.31
C LYS A 80 -9.05 5.11 21.30
N LEU A 81 -8.78 3.99 21.98
CA LEU A 81 -7.66 3.90 22.92
C LEU A 81 -6.31 3.96 22.21
N ASN A 82 -6.25 3.55 20.93
CA ASN A 82 -5.07 3.59 20.09
C ASN A 82 -4.90 4.90 19.30
N ALA A 83 -5.80 5.87 19.41
CA ALA A 83 -5.65 7.19 18.77
C ALA A 83 -4.41 7.95 19.28
N SER A 84 -3.99 9.02 18.61
CA SER A 84 -2.94 9.92 19.11
C SER A 84 -3.32 10.54 20.47
N ASP A 85 -2.38 11.16 21.18
CA ASP A 85 -2.71 11.87 22.44
C ASP A 85 -3.70 13.01 22.16
N ALA A 86 -3.50 13.79 21.10
CA ALA A 86 -4.39 14.89 20.74
C ALA A 86 -5.82 14.41 20.47
N GLU A 87 -5.99 13.41 19.61
CA GLU A 87 -7.32 12.86 19.25
C GLU A 87 -8.05 12.24 20.46
N PHE A 88 -7.33 11.51 21.31
CA PHE A 88 -7.94 10.88 22.49
C PHE A 88 -8.55 11.91 23.45
N TRP A 89 -7.86 13.03 23.66
CA TRP A 89 -8.34 14.10 24.54
C TRP A 89 -9.43 14.95 23.91
N MET A 90 -9.36 15.21 22.60
CA MET A 90 -10.41 15.92 21.85
C MET A 90 -11.75 15.17 21.89
N ASN A 91 -11.70 13.83 21.82
CA ASN A 91 -12.89 12.97 21.78
C ASN A 91 -13.41 12.54 23.16
N ARG A 92 -12.92 13.13 24.26
CA ARG A 92 -13.42 12.82 25.60
C ARG A 92 -14.71 13.61 25.87
N PRO A 93 -15.86 12.94 26.11
CA PRO A 93 -17.10 13.62 26.47
C PRO A 93 -16.87 14.52 27.69
N GLY A 94 -17.17 15.81 27.55
CA GLY A 94 -17.00 16.80 28.61
C GLY A 94 -15.65 17.51 28.66
N TYR A 95 -14.62 17.11 27.91
CA TYR A 95 -13.34 17.83 27.90
C TYR A 95 -13.48 19.26 27.34
N VAL A 96 -14.24 19.41 26.26
CA VAL A 96 -14.53 20.73 25.67
C VAL A 96 -15.33 21.61 26.65
N ALA A 97 -16.31 21.03 27.36
CA ALA A 97 -17.12 21.75 28.36
C ALA A 97 -16.30 22.13 29.61
N GLU A 98 -15.40 21.26 30.08
CA GLU A 98 -14.53 21.53 31.22
C GLU A 98 -13.45 22.57 30.87
N LYS A 99 -12.91 22.54 29.65
CA LYS A 99 -11.98 23.56 29.14
C LYS A 99 -12.67 24.91 28.94
N ALA A 100 -13.90 24.92 28.42
CA ALA A 100 -14.71 26.14 28.28
C ALA A 100 -15.01 26.79 29.64
N LYS A 101 -15.33 26.01 30.68
CA LYS A 101 -15.54 26.53 32.04
C LYS A 101 -14.28 27.14 32.66
N ARG A 102 -13.09 26.60 32.38
CA ARG A 102 -11.82 27.15 32.89
C ARG A 102 -11.35 28.40 32.14
N SER A 103 -11.75 28.57 30.88
CA SER A 103 -11.35 29.71 30.04
C SER A 103 -12.27 30.93 30.18
N ALA A 104 -13.49 30.76 30.68
CA ALA A 104 -14.46 31.85 30.87
C ALA A 104 -14.04 32.96 31.88
N GLY A 105 -12.91 32.81 32.58
CA GLY A 105 -12.42 33.78 33.57
C GLY A 105 -11.32 34.75 33.10
N HIS A 106 -10.76 34.60 31.89
CA HIS A 106 -9.63 35.43 31.43
C HIS A 106 -9.80 35.89 29.97
N PRO A 107 -10.26 37.13 29.73
CA PRO A 107 -10.46 37.66 28.37
C PRO A 107 -9.15 37.96 27.61
N GLU A 108 -8.01 38.02 28.29
CA GLU A 108 -6.70 38.26 27.65
C GLU A 108 -6.09 36.98 27.05
N VAL A 109 -6.49 35.80 27.56
CA VAL A 109 -6.04 34.49 27.06
C VAL A 109 -6.71 34.12 25.73
N THR A 110 -7.88 34.69 25.42
CA THR A 110 -8.66 34.33 24.23
C THR A 110 -8.08 34.88 22.92
N GLN A 111 -7.40 36.03 22.94
CA GLN A 111 -6.77 36.57 21.73
C GLN A 111 -5.49 35.82 21.34
N LEU A 112 -4.63 35.51 22.31
CA LEU A 112 -3.40 34.75 22.07
C LEU A 112 -3.72 33.31 21.62
N ASP A 113 -4.74 32.68 22.23
CA ASP A 113 -5.21 31.36 21.83
C ASP A 113 -5.72 31.36 20.38
N THR A 114 -6.43 32.40 19.94
CA THR A 114 -6.96 32.48 18.57
C THR A 114 -5.84 32.61 17.53
N GLN A 115 -4.82 33.44 17.80
CA GLN A 115 -3.68 33.58 16.90
C GLN A 115 -2.86 32.28 16.81
N GLN A 116 -2.66 31.59 17.94
CA GLN A 116 -1.99 30.29 17.96
C GLN A 116 -2.79 29.22 17.22
N LEU A 117 -4.12 29.19 17.38
CA LEU A 117 -5.01 28.29 16.65
C LEU A 117 -4.95 28.52 15.14
N ASN A 118 -4.99 29.77 14.69
CA ASN A 118 -4.85 30.11 13.27
C ASN A 118 -3.50 29.64 12.74
N ARG A 119 -2.41 29.85 13.51
CA ARG A 119 -1.08 29.39 13.11
C ARG A 119 -0.98 27.88 13.01
N VAL A 120 -1.62 27.14 13.93
CA VAL A 120 -1.70 25.67 13.85
C VAL A 120 -2.48 25.25 12.61
N GLY A 121 -3.57 25.95 12.27
CA GLY A 121 -4.35 25.72 11.04
C GLY A 121 -3.49 25.89 9.78
N GLU A 122 -2.78 27.01 9.66
CA GLU A 122 -1.87 27.29 8.55
C GLU A 122 -0.77 26.22 8.42
N LEU A 123 -0.13 25.85 9.53
CA LEU A 123 0.92 24.82 9.53
C LEU A 123 0.37 23.44 9.15
N THR A 124 -0.87 23.13 9.55
CA THR A 124 -1.54 21.87 9.18
C THR A 124 -1.82 21.84 7.68
N GLU A 125 -2.28 22.95 7.11
CA GLU A 125 -2.50 23.08 5.66
C GLU A 125 -1.19 22.96 4.87
N GLN A 126 -0.13 23.64 5.34
CA GLN A 126 1.21 23.53 4.75
C GLN A 126 1.73 22.09 4.78
N LEU A 127 1.54 21.37 5.89
CA LEU A 127 1.95 19.97 6.03
C LEU A 127 1.17 19.05 5.07
N ASN A 128 -0.14 19.28 4.93
CA ASN A 128 -0.96 18.51 3.99
C ASN A 128 -0.54 18.76 2.54
N ASN A 129 -0.26 20.02 2.17
CA ASN A 129 0.22 20.37 0.83
C ASN A 129 1.59 19.74 0.54
N ALA A 130 2.53 19.81 1.48
CA ALA A 130 3.85 19.17 1.34
C ALA A 130 3.72 17.63 1.21
N THR A 131 2.79 17.02 1.95
CA THR A 131 2.53 15.58 1.86
C THR A 131 2.00 15.20 0.47
N LYS A 132 1.11 16.01 -0.10
CA LYS A 132 0.61 15.82 -1.47
C LYS A 132 1.73 15.94 -2.50
N GLU A 133 2.60 16.95 -2.37
CA GLU A 133 3.75 17.13 -3.26
C GLU A 133 4.72 15.94 -3.20
N ILE A 134 5.03 15.42 -2.00
CA ILE A 134 5.86 14.22 -1.84
C ILE A 134 5.23 13.01 -2.53
N TYR A 135 3.91 12.86 -2.45
CA TYR A 135 3.21 11.76 -3.13
C TYR A 135 3.34 11.86 -4.66
N GLU A 136 3.10 13.05 -5.22
CA GLU A 136 3.23 13.31 -6.66
C GLU A 136 4.67 13.05 -7.16
N LEU A 137 5.67 13.53 -6.42
CA LEU A 137 7.09 13.26 -6.73
C LEU A 137 7.44 11.77 -6.64
N THR A 138 6.84 11.05 -5.70
CA THR A 138 7.06 9.61 -5.56
C THR A 138 6.50 8.85 -6.76
N GLN A 139 5.32 9.23 -7.26
CA GLN A 139 4.75 8.63 -8.48
C GLN A 139 5.61 8.92 -9.71
N ALA A 140 6.04 10.17 -9.89
CA ALA A 140 6.94 10.54 -10.98
C ALA A 140 8.26 9.74 -10.94
N LEU A 141 8.82 9.50 -9.75
CA LEU A 141 10.03 8.70 -9.58
C LEU A 141 9.81 7.22 -9.99
N ILE A 142 8.63 6.66 -9.69
CA ILE A 142 8.26 5.30 -10.11
C ILE A 142 8.22 5.23 -11.64
N GLU A 143 7.57 6.18 -12.30
CA GLU A 143 7.50 6.22 -13.77
C GLU A 143 8.89 6.30 -14.43
N VAL A 144 9.80 7.13 -13.88
CA VAL A 144 11.18 7.22 -14.38
C VAL A 144 11.92 5.90 -14.20
N LYS A 145 11.74 5.22 -13.06
CA LYS A 145 12.36 3.90 -12.82
C LYS A 145 11.84 2.85 -13.79
N GLU A 146 10.55 2.86 -14.11
CA GLU A 146 9.98 1.96 -15.11
C GLU A 146 10.53 2.23 -16.51
N ARG A 147 10.63 3.50 -16.93
CA ARG A 147 11.26 3.86 -18.21
C ARG A 147 12.71 3.39 -18.28
N ASN A 148 13.48 3.60 -17.22
CA ASN A 148 14.87 3.13 -17.15
C ASN A 148 14.95 1.61 -17.23
N PHE A 149 14.03 0.88 -16.61
CA PHE A 149 13.95 -0.57 -16.72
C PHE A 149 13.73 -1.05 -18.16
N TYR A 150 12.83 -0.40 -18.92
CA TYR A 150 12.62 -0.73 -20.33
C TYR A 150 13.84 -0.39 -21.20
N ILE A 151 14.47 0.75 -20.95
CA ILE A 151 15.69 1.16 -21.66
C ILE A 151 16.78 0.11 -21.44
N GLU A 152 17.05 -0.28 -20.19
CA GLU A 152 18.06 -1.27 -19.87
C GLU A 152 17.76 -2.62 -20.53
N ARG A 153 16.50 -3.08 -20.47
CA ARG A 153 16.09 -4.30 -21.16
C ARG A 153 16.33 -4.23 -22.67
N ASN A 154 15.94 -3.14 -23.32
CA ASN A 154 16.16 -2.95 -24.76
C ASN A 154 17.66 -2.94 -25.09
N PHE A 155 18.50 -2.34 -24.23
CA PHE A 155 19.95 -2.41 -24.37
C PHE A 155 20.48 -3.83 -24.25
N GLN A 156 19.99 -4.63 -23.30
CA GLN A 156 20.38 -6.04 -23.17
C GLN A 156 19.96 -6.86 -24.40
N GLU A 157 18.74 -6.65 -24.91
CA GLU A 157 18.26 -7.31 -26.13
C GLU A 157 19.10 -6.90 -27.37
N LEU A 158 19.49 -5.63 -27.46
CA LEU A 158 20.38 -5.14 -28.50
C LEU A 158 21.78 -5.75 -28.37
N ARG A 159 22.35 -5.80 -27.16
CA ARG A 159 23.64 -6.45 -26.89
C ARG A 159 23.63 -7.93 -27.28
N ALA A 160 22.55 -8.65 -26.98
CA ALA A 160 22.41 -10.06 -27.33
C ALA A 160 22.36 -10.30 -28.86
N ARG A 161 21.92 -9.31 -29.64
CA ARG A 161 21.87 -9.38 -31.11
C ARG A 161 23.11 -8.81 -31.80
N THR A 162 23.87 -7.98 -31.10
CA THR A 162 25.03 -7.30 -31.66
C THR A 162 26.26 -8.19 -31.56
N ASN A 163 27.13 -8.17 -32.58
CA ASN A 163 28.37 -8.93 -32.56
C ASN A 163 29.22 -8.50 -31.32
N PRO A 164 29.64 -9.43 -30.44
CA PRO A 164 30.43 -9.10 -29.25
C PRO A 164 31.75 -8.37 -29.58
N GLU A 165 32.33 -8.60 -30.76
CA GLU A 165 33.52 -7.88 -31.22
C GLU A 165 33.23 -6.40 -31.50
N ALA A 166 32.08 -6.09 -32.09
CA ALA A 166 31.65 -4.71 -32.30
C ALA A 166 31.40 -3.99 -30.96
N ILE A 167 30.86 -4.70 -29.97
CA ILE A 167 30.68 -4.17 -28.60
C ILE A 167 32.04 -3.87 -27.97
N ALA A 168 33.00 -4.78 -28.05
CA ALA A 168 34.33 -4.61 -27.47
C ALA A 168 35.06 -3.39 -28.07
N ILE A 169 34.95 -3.18 -29.39
CA ILE A 169 35.55 -2.01 -30.08
C ILE A 169 34.89 -0.71 -29.60
N LEU A 170 33.57 -0.68 -29.42
CA LEU A 170 32.86 0.50 -28.91
C LEU A 170 33.18 0.78 -27.42
N GLU A 171 33.30 -0.24 -26.59
CA GLU A 171 33.71 -0.10 -25.19
C GLU A 171 35.14 0.44 -25.08
N GLN A 172 36.07 -0.05 -25.91
CA GLN A 172 37.42 0.49 -25.98
C GLN A 172 37.42 1.96 -26.43
N ALA A 173 36.57 2.32 -27.40
CA ALA A 173 36.44 3.71 -27.86
C ALA A 173 35.94 4.67 -26.76
N LEU A 174 35.08 4.21 -25.85
CA LEU A 174 34.58 4.99 -24.71
C LEU A 174 35.66 5.33 -23.68
N THR A 175 36.75 4.55 -23.62
CA THR A 175 37.89 4.82 -22.73
C THR A 175 38.89 5.83 -23.30
N LEU A 176 38.75 6.19 -24.58
CA LEU A 176 39.61 7.18 -25.22
C LEU A 176 39.32 8.59 -24.69
N LYS A 177 40.35 9.43 -24.64
CA LYS A 177 40.20 10.82 -24.22
C LYS A 177 39.25 11.58 -25.16
N PRO A 178 38.47 12.56 -24.68
CA PRO A 178 37.49 13.29 -25.49
C PRO A 178 38.07 13.99 -26.74
N ASN A 179 39.36 14.30 -26.74
CA ASN A 179 40.07 14.93 -27.85
C ASN A 179 40.52 13.94 -28.94
N ALA A 180 40.33 12.62 -28.75
CA ALA A 180 40.68 11.58 -29.71
C ALA A 180 39.59 11.36 -30.78
N GLY A 181 38.96 12.43 -31.26
CA GLY A 181 37.79 12.35 -32.15
C GLY A 181 38.01 11.55 -33.44
N GLY A 182 39.24 11.51 -33.96
CA GLY A 182 39.61 10.67 -35.12
C GLY A 182 39.59 9.16 -34.80
N ALA A 183 40.13 8.76 -33.66
CA ALA A 183 40.16 7.37 -33.21
C ALA A 183 38.74 6.88 -32.83
N ILE A 184 37.94 7.74 -32.18
CA ILE A 184 36.53 7.45 -31.88
C ILE A 184 35.73 7.23 -33.18
N LYS A 185 35.90 8.11 -34.19
CA LYS A 185 35.23 7.93 -35.49
C LYS A 185 35.67 6.67 -36.23
N ALA A 186 36.96 6.30 -36.14
CA ALA A 186 37.47 5.07 -36.75
C ALA A 186 36.87 3.82 -36.08
N ALA A 187 36.86 3.77 -34.75
CA ALA A 187 36.25 2.67 -33.99
C ALA A 187 34.75 2.53 -34.25
N ILE A 188 34.01 3.65 -34.35
CA ILE A 188 32.59 3.63 -34.72
C ILE A 188 32.39 3.06 -36.13
N ARG A 189 33.23 3.45 -37.10
CA ARG A 189 33.14 2.93 -38.47
C ARG A 189 33.41 1.43 -38.52
N GLU A 190 34.44 0.96 -37.82
CA GLU A 190 34.79 -0.46 -37.74
C GLU A 190 33.68 -1.28 -37.08
N ALA A 191 33.13 -0.80 -35.96
CA ALA A 191 31.98 -1.43 -35.32
C ALA A 191 30.75 -1.46 -36.24
N LEU A 192 30.50 -0.40 -37.03
CA LEU A 192 29.42 -0.37 -38.02
C LEU A 192 29.64 -1.38 -39.15
N GLU A 193 30.87 -1.58 -39.64
CA GLU A 193 31.15 -2.63 -40.64
C GLU A 193 30.90 -4.03 -40.07
N LEU A 194 31.28 -4.29 -38.82
CA LEU A 194 30.99 -5.56 -38.14
C LEU A 194 29.49 -5.77 -37.85
N MET A 195 28.74 -4.68 -37.74
CA MET A 195 27.28 -4.68 -37.57
C MET A 195 26.50 -4.65 -38.88
N LYS A 196 27.14 -4.44 -40.04
CA LYS A 196 26.50 -4.66 -41.34
C LYS A 196 26.25 -6.15 -41.46
N LEU A 197 25.07 -6.54 -40.97
CA LEU A 197 24.48 -7.84 -41.24
C LEU A 197 24.65 -8.09 -42.74
N PRO A 198 25.09 -9.29 -43.15
CA PRO A 198 25.11 -9.65 -44.57
C PRO A 198 23.73 -9.28 -45.11
N ASN A 199 23.66 -8.61 -46.27
CA ASN A 199 22.41 -8.27 -46.94
C ASN A 199 21.53 -9.52 -47.01
N THR A 200 20.69 -9.75 -46.00
CA THR A 200 19.74 -10.83 -46.02
C THR A 200 18.70 -10.34 -47.00
N SER A 201 18.70 -10.98 -48.17
CA SER A 201 17.63 -10.90 -49.15
C SER A 201 16.29 -10.83 -48.41
N THR A 202 15.46 -9.89 -48.79
CA THR A 202 14.19 -9.55 -48.12
C THR A 202 13.18 -10.71 -48.15
N ASP A 203 13.53 -11.84 -48.77
CA ASP A 203 12.68 -13.02 -48.95
C ASP A 203 12.77 -14.09 -47.86
N GLU A 204 13.74 -14.04 -46.95
CA GLU A 204 13.83 -15.04 -45.87
C GLU A 204 14.06 -14.41 -44.50
N LEU A 205 13.04 -13.70 -44.00
CA LEU A 205 12.88 -13.55 -42.56
C LEU A 205 12.61 -14.95 -41.97
N PRO A 206 13.47 -15.50 -41.09
CA PRO A 206 13.10 -16.68 -40.32
C PRO A 206 11.83 -16.34 -39.54
N LYS A 207 10.76 -17.09 -39.81
CA LYS A 207 9.56 -17.09 -38.96
C LYS A 207 10.06 -17.42 -37.56
N ASN A 208 10.14 -16.42 -36.70
CA ASN A 208 10.62 -16.54 -35.33
C ASN A 208 9.73 -17.54 -34.57
N SER A 209 10.09 -18.81 -34.61
CA SER A 209 9.52 -19.88 -33.83
C SER A 209 10.15 -19.80 -32.44
N SER A 210 9.52 -19.03 -31.54
CA SER A 210 9.52 -19.21 -30.06
C SER A 210 9.01 -18.00 -29.28
N GLN A 211 8.70 -16.86 -29.92
CA GLN A 211 7.66 -16.00 -29.35
C GLN A 211 6.33 -16.58 -29.83
N SER A 212 5.75 -17.47 -29.01
CA SER A 212 4.34 -17.80 -29.18
C SER A 212 3.61 -16.46 -29.22
N LYS A 213 3.02 -16.15 -30.38
CA LYS A 213 2.06 -15.05 -30.46
C LYS A 213 1.09 -15.28 -29.30
N PRO A 214 0.71 -14.26 -28.52
CA PRO A 214 -0.33 -14.37 -27.51
C PRO A 214 -1.71 -14.53 -28.19
N LYS A 215 -1.83 -15.45 -29.15
CA LYS A 215 -3.00 -15.63 -30.01
C LYS A 215 -4.04 -16.55 -29.40
N ASP A 216 -3.69 -17.34 -28.39
CA ASP A 216 -4.61 -18.29 -27.76
C ASP A 216 -4.84 -18.04 -26.27
N ARG A 217 -4.41 -16.90 -25.70
CA ARG A 217 -4.87 -16.54 -24.35
C ARG A 217 -6.32 -16.09 -24.46
N PRO A 218 -7.26 -16.74 -23.74
CA PRO A 218 -8.64 -16.29 -23.74
C PRO A 218 -8.70 -14.84 -23.25
N LEU A 219 -9.32 -13.97 -24.04
CA LEU A 219 -9.61 -12.60 -23.64
C LEU A 219 -10.57 -12.65 -22.46
N LEU A 220 -10.05 -12.45 -21.25
CA LEU A 220 -10.86 -12.38 -20.05
C LEU A 220 -11.74 -11.13 -20.12
N LYS A 221 -13.02 -11.28 -19.75
CA LYS A 221 -14.02 -10.22 -19.86
C LYS A 221 -13.92 -9.26 -18.68
N ALA A 222 -14.40 -8.04 -18.86
CA ALA A 222 -14.65 -7.13 -17.74
C ALA A 222 -15.59 -7.79 -16.73
N GLY A 223 -15.33 -7.58 -15.44
CA GLY A 223 -16.00 -8.23 -14.31
C GLY A 223 -15.43 -9.60 -13.93
N THR A 224 -14.46 -10.14 -14.66
CA THR A 224 -13.80 -11.40 -14.26
C THR A 224 -12.88 -11.17 -13.07
N VAL A 225 -13.09 -11.93 -11.99
CA VAL A 225 -12.18 -11.97 -10.84
C VAL A 225 -10.96 -12.79 -11.22
N VAL A 226 -9.79 -12.21 -11.04
CA VAL A 226 -8.51 -12.80 -11.43
C VAL A 226 -7.53 -12.75 -10.27
N ARG A 227 -6.58 -13.68 -10.31
CA ARG A 227 -5.34 -13.59 -9.56
C ARG A 227 -4.22 -13.24 -10.53
N PHE A 228 -3.46 -12.20 -10.22
CA PHE A 228 -2.34 -11.77 -11.04
C PHE A 228 -1.02 -11.83 -10.28
N SER A 229 0.02 -12.38 -10.92
CA SER A 229 1.38 -12.43 -10.37
C SER A 229 2.39 -12.01 -11.44
N ARG A 230 3.54 -11.50 -11.02
CA ARG A 230 4.63 -11.17 -11.96
C ARG A 230 5.15 -12.47 -12.57
N ALA A 231 5.15 -12.53 -13.90
CA ALA A 231 5.60 -13.70 -14.65
C ALA A 231 7.01 -14.13 -14.19
N GLY A 232 7.15 -15.41 -13.84
CA GLY A 232 8.41 -15.99 -13.40
C GLY A 232 8.87 -15.70 -11.96
N VAL A 233 8.10 -14.95 -11.14
CA VAL A 233 8.53 -14.57 -9.78
C VAL A 233 7.86 -15.37 -8.66
N ALA A 234 6.63 -15.87 -8.86
CA ALA A 234 5.94 -16.67 -7.85
C ALA A 234 4.92 -17.63 -8.49
N PRO A 235 4.66 -18.81 -7.89
CA PRO A 235 3.56 -19.66 -8.32
C PRO A 235 2.25 -18.87 -8.24
N ALA A 236 1.37 -19.06 -9.23
CA ALA A 236 0.11 -18.31 -9.41
C ALA A 236 -0.73 -18.18 -8.12
N ASN A 237 -0.56 -19.11 -7.17
CA ASN A 237 -1.24 -19.18 -5.88
C ASN A 237 -0.92 -18.00 -4.92
N ARG A 238 0.14 -17.21 -5.17
CA ARG A 238 0.55 -16.05 -4.35
C ARG A 238 0.32 -14.69 -5.02
N GLY A 239 -0.39 -14.65 -6.14
CA GLY A 239 -0.72 -13.40 -6.82
C GLY A 239 -1.70 -12.52 -6.04
N GLN A 240 -1.74 -11.23 -6.36
CA GLN A 240 -2.76 -10.31 -5.87
C GLN A 240 -4.11 -10.63 -6.50
N LEU A 241 -5.18 -10.42 -5.75
CA LEU A 241 -6.55 -10.53 -6.24
C LEU A 241 -6.96 -9.20 -6.89
N GLY A 242 -7.76 -9.29 -7.94
CA GLY A 242 -8.37 -8.12 -8.56
C GLY A 242 -9.50 -8.49 -9.50
N THR A 243 -10.24 -7.49 -9.94
CA THR A 243 -11.31 -7.61 -10.94
C THR A 243 -10.88 -6.89 -12.21
N ILE A 244 -11.04 -7.53 -13.37
CA ILE A 244 -10.81 -6.86 -14.66
C ILE A 244 -11.89 -5.80 -14.85
N VAL A 245 -11.49 -4.53 -14.89
CA VAL A 245 -12.37 -3.41 -15.20
C VAL A 245 -12.47 -3.26 -16.71
N GLU A 246 -11.33 -3.30 -17.39
CA GLU A 246 -11.23 -3.23 -18.85
C GLU A 246 -10.30 -4.36 -19.32
N GLY A 247 -10.77 -5.10 -20.34
CA GLY A 247 -9.97 -6.13 -21.00
C GLY A 247 -8.70 -5.54 -21.65
N PRO A 248 -7.80 -6.38 -22.16
CA PRO A 248 -6.55 -5.89 -22.69
C PRO A 248 -6.81 -5.01 -23.92
N ASP A 249 -6.25 -3.79 -23.91
CA ASP A 249 -6.29 -2.89 -25.05
C ASP A 249 -5.46 -3.44 -26.23
N GLU A 250 -5.37 -2.68 -27.34
CA GLU A 250 -4.55 -3.06 -28.50
C GLU A 250 -3.05 -3.23 -28.17
N ARG A 251 -2.60 -2.70 -27.02
CA ARG A 251 -1.23 -2.81 -26.51
C ARG A 251 -1.07 -3.99 -25.55
N GLY A 252 -2.14 -4.72 -25.26
CA GLY A 252 -2.16 -5.83 -24.32
C GLY A 252 -2.12 -5.38 -22.86
N ILE A 253 -2.69 -4.23 -22.50
CA ILE A 253 -2.70 -3.72 -21.12
C ILE A 253 -4.08 -3.92 -20.49
N TYR A 254 -4.13 -4.63 -19.36
CA TYR A 254 -5.35 -4.80 -18.56
C TYR A 254 -5.52 -3.65 -17.58
N LYS A 255 -6.76 -3.25 -17.31
CA LYS A 255 -7.11 -2.42 -16.15
C LYS A 255 -7.71 -3.30 -15.07
N LEU A 256 -7.06 -3.38 -13.92
CA LEU A 256 -7.48 -4.21 -12.80
C LEU A 256 -7.84 -3.31 -11.61
N GLU A 257 -8.95 -3.62 -10.94
CA GLU A 257 -9.34 -3.01 -9.67
C GLU A 257 -9.07 -3.98 -8.51
N THR A 258 -8.34 -3.53 -7.50
CA THR A 258 -8.04 -4.32 -6.31
C THR A 258 -9.24 -4.34 -5.35
N PRO A 259 -9.34 -5.29 -4.40
CA PRO A 259 -10.40 -5.32 -3.39
C PRO A 259 -10.49 -4.03 -2.56
N GLU A 260 -9.39 -3.28 -2.45
CA GLU A 260 -9.32 -2.00 -1.76
C GLU A 260 -9.77 -0.80 -2.62
N GLY A 261 -10.22 -1.02 -3.86
CA GLY A 261 -10.80 0.01 -4.75
C GLY A 261 -9.80 0.77 -5.61
N TRP A 262 -8.55 0.29 -5.73
CA TRP A 262 -7.53 0.95 -6.57
C TRP A 262 -7.52 0.35 -7.97
N ALA A 263 -7.53 1.19 -9.00
CA ALA A 263 -7.40 0.75 -10.39
C ALA A 263 -5.96 0.96 -10.91
N CYS A 264 -5.35 -0.11 -11.43
CA CYS A 264 -3.99 -0.11 -11.96
C CYS A 264 -3.93 -0.73 -13.36
N TRP A 265 -2.98 -0.28 -14.18
CA TRP A 265 -2.76 -0.75 -15.55
C TRP A 265 -1.61 -1.76 -15.59
N TYR A 266 -1.88 -2.96 -16.10
CA TYR A 266 -0.91 -4.07 -16.12
C TYR A 266 -0.65 -4.58 -17.54
N PRO A 267 0.61 -4.57 -18.01
CA PRO A 267 0.94 -5.12 -19.31
C PRO A 267 0.90 -6.66 -19.28
N ALA A 268 0.14 -7.27 -20.17
CA ALA A 268 -0.15 -8.71 -20.23
C ALA A 268 1.10 -9.61 -20.39
N ASN A 269 2.21 -9.04 -20.84
CA ASN A 269 3.48 -9.75 -21.02
C ASN A 269 4.32 -9.84 -19.74
N MET A 270 4.02 -9.05 -18.70
CA MET A 270 4.75 -9.07 -17.43
C MET A 270 4.02 -9.82 -16.33
N PHE A 271 2.74 -10.13 -16.52
CA PHE A 271 1.91 -10.73 -15.50
C PHE A 271 1.24 -12.00 -16.03
N GLU A 272 1.20 -13.02 -15.18
CA GLU A 272 0.32 -14.17 -15.35
C GLU A 272 -1.02 -13.80 -14.71
N VAL A 273 -2.09 -13.90 -15.50
CA VAL A 273 -3.45 -13.63 -15.06
C VAL A 273 -4.20 -14.95 -15.09
N VAL A 274 -4.68 -15.39 -13.93
CA VAL A 274 -5.42 -16.63 -13.77
C VAL A 274 -6.85 -16.28 -13.35
N GLU A 275 -7.82 -16.67 -14.17
CA GLU A 275 -9.24 -16.55 -13.82
C GLU A 275 -9.55 -17.42 -12.60
N LEU A 276 -10.20 -16.84 -11.60
CA LEU A 276 -10.66 -17.57 -10.43
C LEU A 276 -12.12 -18.02 -10.63
N PRO A 277 -12.49 -19.22 -10.14
CA PRO A 277 -13.89 -19.63 -10.17
C PRO A 277 -14.75 -18.66 -9.36
N LYS A 278 -15.98 -18.41 -9.82
CA LYS A 278 -16.93 -17.44 -9.21
C LYS A 278 -17.28 -17.70 -7.74
N ASN A 279 -16.86 -18.84 -7.17
CA ASN A 279 -17.20 -19.28 -5.81
C ASN A 279 -16.00 -19.21 -4.84
N VAL A 280 -14.92 -18.49 -5.20
CA VAL A 280 -13.80 -18.26 -4.27
C VAL A 280 -14.11 -16.99 -3.48
N GLU A 281 -14.76 -17.17 -2.33
CA GLU A 281 -14.82 -16.16 -1.26
C GLU A 281 -13.50 -16.07 -0.48
#